data_AF-A0A7V9ZWT2-F1
#
_entry.id   AF-A0A7V9ZWT2-F1
#
_cell.length_a   1.000
_cell.length_b   1.000
_cell.length_c   1.000
_cell.angle_alpha   90.00
_cell.angle_beta   90.00
_cell.angle_gamma   90.00
#
_symmetry.space_group_name_H-M   'P 1'
#
loop_
_entity.id
_entity.type
_entity.pdbx_description
1 polymer ?
#
loop_
_entity_poly.entity_id
_entity_poly.type
_entity_poly.pdbx_seq_one_letter_code
_entity_poly.pdbx_strand_id
1 'polypeptide(L)'
;TTLVTAVVAEILVGSIDVFADEAGLSEFFVAAVIIAIVGNAAEHGGAVVVAYRGKIALAGEIALASAAQVAVFLIPAVALLSWFLDPLALSFRPVEIATLAGATVFTAGVIWTGHSSRFRGGLLLAGYVVVVVVFFLTGDR
;
A
#
# COMPACT_ATOMS: atom_id res chain seq x y z
N THR A 1 -5.01 -19.51 12.32
CA THR A 1 -4.07 -18.59 11.65
C THR A 1 -4.17 -17.19 12.22
N THR A 2 -5.37 -16.64 12.45
CA THR A 2 -5.57 -15.26 12.95
C THR A 2 -4.84 -14.93 14.26
N LEU A 3 -4.83 -15.85 15.23
CA LEU A 3 -4.08 -15.65 16.48
C LEU A 3 -2.56 -15.57 16.23
N VAL A 4 -2.04 -16.44 15.35
CA VAL A 4 -0.63 -16.47 14.99
C VAL A 4 -0.24 -15.19 14.24
N THR A 5 -1.08 -14.72 13.31
CA THR A 5 -0.83 -13.47 12.59
C THR A 5 -0.88 -12.26 13.53
N ALA A 6 -1.74 -12.26 14.56
CA ALA A 6 -1.76 -11.20 15.56
C ALA A 6 -0.45 -11.16 16.37
N VAL A 7 0.05 -12.32 16.82
CA VAL A 7 1.34 -12.40 17.52
C VAL A 7 2.49 -11.94 16.64
N VAL A 8 2.51 -12.35 15.37
CA VAL A 8 3.55 -11.91 14.42
C VAL A 8 3.44 -10.42 14.13
N ALA A 9 2.24 -9.87 14.03
CA ALA A 9 2.03 -8.43 13.83
C ALA A 9 2.54 -7.63 15.03
N GLU A 10 2.30 -8.09 16.27
CA GLU A 10 2.82 -7.44 17.48
C GLU A 10 4.36 -7.41 17.49
N ILE A 11 4.99 -8.55 17.19
CA ILE A 11 6.45 -8.64 17.09
C ILE A 11 6.98 -7.73 15.97
N LEU A 12 6.28 -7.69 14.82
CA LEU A 12 6.66 -6.84 13.70
C LEU A 12 6.61 -5.36 14.09
N VAL A 13 5.50 -4.89 14.66
CA VAL A 13 5.34 -3.49 15.08
C VAL A 13 6.42 -3.10 16.09
N GLY A 14 6.68 -3.95 17.10
CA GLY A 14 7.73 -3.69 18.08
C GLY A 14 9.16 -3.70 17.53
N SER A 15 9.37 -4.13 16.29
CA SER A 15 10.69 -4.16 15.64
C SER A 15 10.92 -3.03 14.62
N ILE A 16 9.91 -2.22 14.33
CA ILE A 16 9.97 -1.20 13.26
C ILE A 16 11.05 -0.17 13.55
N ASP A 17 11.06 0.40 14.76
CA ASP A 17 11.97 1.50 15.13
C ASP A 17 13.43 1.03 15.05
N VAL A 18 13.72 -0.13 15.65
CA VAL A 18 15.06 -0.75 15.60
C VAL A 18 15.50 -1.04 14.17
N PHE A 19 14.60 -1.60 13.35
CA PHE A 19 14.90 -1.89 11.95
C PHE A 19 15.13 -0.61 11.14
N ALA A 20 14.31 0.43 11.36
CA ALA A 20 14.45 1.72 10.69
C ALA A 20 15.81 2.35 11.01
N ASP A 21 16.21 2.37 12.28
CA ASP A 21 17.49 2.88 12.74
C ASP A 21 18.69 2.12 12.14
N GLU A 22 18.68 0.78 12.23
CA GLU A 22 19.77 -0.06 11.71
C GLU A 22 19.88 0.00 10.18
N ALA A 23 18.75 0.05 9.47
CA ALA A 23 18.71 0.17 8.02
C ALA A 23 18.99 1.60 7.52
N GLY A 24 19.03 2.58 8.42
CA GLY A 24 19.17 3.99 8.09
C GLY A 24 17.98 4.55 7.30
N LEU A 25 16.79 4.00 7.52
CA LEU A 25 15.52 4.38 6.90
C LEU A 25 14.66 5.15 7.90
N SER A 26 13.72 5.98 7.42
CA SER A 26 12.70 6.54 8.30
C SER A 26 11.62 5.52 8.62
N GLU A 27 11.07 5.56 9.83
CA GLU A 27 9.90 4.76 10.22
C GLU A 27 8.75 4.94 9.22
N PHE A 28 8.55 6.17 8.73
CA PHE A 28 7.58 6.47 7.67
C PHE A 28 7.82 5.63 6.41
N PHE A 29 9.05 5.56 5.91
CA PHE A 29 9.36 4.78 4.71
C PHE A 29 9.16 3.28 4.94
N VAL A 30 9.60 2.78 6.10
CA VAL A 30 9.41 1.37 6.47
C VAL A 30 7.92 1.03 6.50
N ALA A 31 7.09 1.85 7.15
CA ALA A 31 5.66 1.63 7.25
C ALA A 31 4.95 1.76 5.89
N ALA A 32 5.21 2.86 5.15
CA ALA A 32 4.48 3.19 3.94
C ALA A 32 4.85 2.31 2.73
N VAL A 33 6.07 1.78 2.68
CA VAL A 33 6.56 0.97 1.55
C VAL A 33 6.74 -0.48 1.96
N ILE A 34 7.62 -0.77 2.92
CA ILE A 34 8.05 -2.15 3.21
C ILE A 34 6.90 -2.94 3.82
N ILE A 35 6.27 -2.41 4.86
CA ILE A 35 5.16 -3.09 5.55
C ILE A 35 3.95 -3.18 4.62
N ALA A 36 3.64 -2.12 3.86
CA ALA A 36 2.55 -2.12 2.89
C ALA A 36 2.72 -3.22 1.82
N ILE A 37 3.94 -3.46 1.33
CA ILE A 37 4.23 -4.55 0.39
C ILE A 37 3.99 -5.91 1.06
N VAL A 38 4.57 -6.14 2.25
CA VAL A 38 4.48 -7.43 2.94
C VAL A 38 3.03 -7.78 3.29
N GLY A 39 2.28 -6.81 3.83
CA GLY A 39 0.87 -7.00 4.22
C GLY A 39 -0.04 -7.34 3.04
N ASN A 40 0.27 -6.82 1.85
CA ASN A 40 -0.53 -7.00 0.64
C ASN A 40 0.01 -8.08 -0.31
N ALA A 41 1.20 -8.64 -0.05
CA ALA A 41 1.90 -9.55 -0.96
C ALA A 41 1.11 -10.83 -1.25
N ALA A 42 0.45 -11.41 -0.24
CA ALA A 42 -0.32 -12.64 -0.43
C ALA A 42 -1.54 -12.43 -1.34
N GLU A 43 -2.29 -11.35 -1.13
CA GLU A 43 -3.48 -11.01 -1.91
C GLU A 43 -3.12 -10.59 -3.35
N HIS A 44 -2.19 -9.64 -3.49
CA HIS A 44 -1.79 -9.12 -4.79
C HIS A 44 -0.96 -10.14 -5.58
N GLY A 45 -0.20 -11.01 -4.90
CA GLY A 45 0.47 -12.15 -5.53
C GLY A 45 -0.54 -13.10 -6.18
N GLY A 46 -1.68 -13.34 -5.51
CA GLY A 46 -2.81 -14.08 -6.09
C GLY A 46 -3.34 -13.41 -7.36
N ALA A 47 -3.51 -12.09 -7.36
CA ALA A 47 -3.93 -11.32 -8.54
C ALA A 47 -2.93 -11.45 -9.71
N VAL A 48 -1.62 -11.44 -9.44
CA VAL A 48 -0.59 -11.67 -10.48
C VAL A 48 -0.70 -13.07 -11.08
N VAL A 49 -0.93 -14.11 -10.27
CA VAL A 49 -1.13 -15.48 -10.76
C VAL A 49 -2.39 -15.57 -11.62
N VAL A 50 -3.49 -14.91 -11.21
CA VAL A 50 -4.74 -14.83 -11.99
C VAL A 50 -4.52 -14.11 -13.31
N ALA A 51 -3.75 -13.00 -13.30
CA ALA A 51 -3.36 -12.26 -14.50
C ALA A 51 -2.52 -13.12 -15.45
N TYR A 52 -1.55 -13.88 -14.92
CA TYR A 52 -0.72 -14.81 -15.69
C TYR A 52 -1.55 -15.90 -16.39
N ARG A 53 -2.67 -16.31 -15.79
CA ARG A 53 -3.64 -17.24 -16.38
C ARG A 53 -4.57 -16.59 -17.42
N GLY A 54 -4.28 -15.36 -17.85
CA GLY A 54 -5.04 -14.63 -18.88
C GLY A 54 -6.29 -13.91 -18.36
N LYS A 55 -6.57 -13.97 -17.05
CA LYS A 55 -7.76 -13.34 -16.45
C LYS A 55 -7.46 -11.92 -15.98
N ILE A 56 -7.05 -11.03 -16.89
CA ILE A 56 -6.59 -9.68 -16.55
C ILE A 56 -7.70 -8.81 -15.94
N ALA A 57 -8.94 -8.90 -16.43
CA ALA A 57 -10.06 -8.17 -15.87
C ALA A 57 -10.28 -8.53 -14.39
N LEU A 58 -10.31 -9.84 -14.08
CA LEU A 58 -10.46 -10.34 -12.72
C LEU A 58 -9.29 -9.91 -11.82
N ALA A 59 -8.05 -9.93 -12.33
CA ALA A 59 -6.90 -9.44 -11.57
C ALA A 59 -7.00 -7.94 -11.25
N GLY A 60 -7.51 -7.14 -12.19
CA GLY A 60 -7.79 -5.73 -11.97
C GLY A 60 -8.91 -5.49 -10.95
N GLU A 61 -9.98 -6.29 -10.99
CA GLU A 61 -11.07 -6.26 -10.00
C GLU A 61 -10.55 -6.58 -8.59
N ILE A 62 -9.69 -7.59 -8.44
CA ILE A 62 -9.07 -7.92 -7.14
C ILE A 62 -8.28 -6.73 -6.60
N ALA A 63 -7.43 -6.11 -7.42
CA ALA A 63 -6.63 -4.96 -7.01
C ALA A 63 -7.50 -3.74 -6.65
N LEU A 64 -8.53 -3.44 -7.45
CA LEU A 64 -9.44 -2.33 -7.19
C LEU A 64 -10.28 -2.56 -5.93
N ALA A 65 -10.78 -3.78 -5.72
CA ALA A 65 -11.55 -4.13 -4.54
C ALA A 65 -10.70 -4.03 -3.27
N SER A 66 -9.46 -4.52 -3.29
CA SER A 66 -8.52 -4.40 -2.16
C SER A 66 -8.25 -2.94 -1.81
N ALA A 67 -7.94 -2.10 -2.81
CA ALA A 67 -7.72 -0.67 -2.60
C ALA A 67 -8.96 0.06 -2.05
N ALA A 68 -10.14 -0.22 -2.60
CA ALA A 68 -11.40 0.33 -2.12
C ALA A 68 -11.75 -0.14 -0.70
N GLN A 69 -11.48 -1.40 -0.37
CA GLN A 69 -11.66 -1.94 0.98
C GLN A 69 -10.78 -1.22 1.99
N VAL A 70 -9.51 -0.95 1.66
CA VAL A 70 -8.63 -0.19 2.53
C VAL A 70 -9.16 1.24 2.74
N ALA A 71 -9.53 1.91 1.65
CA ALA A 71 -9.95 3.32 1.69
C ALA A 71 -11.32 3.55 2.37
N VAL A 72 -12.33 2.74 2.04
CA VAL A 72 -13.73 2.97 2.44
C VAL A 72 -14.08 2.21 3.71
N PHE A 73 -13.35 1.13 4.05
CA PHE A 73 -13.66 0.32 5.23
C PHE A 73 -12.54 0.30 6.26
N LEU A 74 -11.32 -0.12 5.90
CA LEU A 74 -10.25 -0.36 6.88
C LEU A 74 -9.84 0.93 7.60
N ILE A 75 -9.52 1.98 6.85
CA ILE A 75 -9.08 3.27 7.43
C ILE A 75 -10.17 3.87 8.34
N PRO A 76 -11.45 3.99 7.89
CA PRO A 76 -12.52 4.47 8.77
C PRO A 76 -12.75 3.58 10.01
N ALA A 77 -12.70 2.25 9.85
CA ALA A 77 -12.91 1.33 10.96
C ALA A 77 -11.80 1.48 12.01
N VAL A 78 -10.53 1.55 11.61
CA VAL A 78 -9.40 1.78 12.52
C VAL A 78 -9.52 3.13 13.21
N ALA A 79 -9.87 4.20 12.48
CA ALA A 79 -10.06 5.52 13.06
C ALA A 79 -11.18 5.53 14.13
N LEU A 80 -12.32 4.89 13.87
CA LEU A 80 -13.41 4.79 14.85
C LEU A 80 -13.02 3.93 16.07
N LEU A 81 -12.31 2.81 15.85
CA LEU A 81 -11.85 1.95 16.94
C LEU A 81 -10.80 2.65 17.82
N SER A 82 -9.96 3.51 17.24
CA SER A 82 -8.93 4.24 17.97
C SER A 82 -9.48 5.14 19.07
N TRP A 83 -10.73 5.63 18.94
CA TRP A 83 -11.37 6.47 19.97
C TRP A 83 -11.53 5.78 21.33
N PHE A 84 -11.52 4.45 21.38
CA PHE A 84 -11.63 3.70 22.64
C PHE A 84 -10.28 3.41 23.30
N LEU A 85 -9.16 3.73 22.62
CA LEU A 85 -7.81 3.46 23.10
C LEU A 85 -7.00 4.77 23.16
N ASP A 86 -6.50 5.23 22.02
CA ASP A 86 -5.85 6.52 21.84
C ASP A 86 -6.29 7.09 20.47
N PRO A 87 -7.01 8.23 20.44
CA PRO A 87 -7.60 8.74 19.21
C PRO A 87 -6.55 9.01 18.12
N LEU A 88 -6.64 8.24 17.03
CA LEU A 88 -5.80 8.43 15.86
C LEU A 88 -6.28 9.65 15.07
N ALA A 89 -5.47 10.69 15.01
CA ALA A 89 -5.69 11.77 14.06
C ALA A 89 -5.44 11.25 12.64
N LEU A 90 -6.44 11.32 11.75
CA LEU A 90 -6.29 11.08 10.31
C LEU A 90 -5.53 12.25 9.64
N SER A 91 -4.37 12.61 10.20
CA SER A 91 -3.50 13.65 9.68
C SER A 91 -2.51 13.05 8.71
N PHE A 92 -2.85 13.09 7.42
CA PHE A 92 -1.93 12.70 6.36
C PHE A 92 -0.94 13.83 6.07
N ARG A 93 0.32 13.48 5.80
CA ARG A 93 1.33 14.45 5.34
C ARG A 93 0.93 14.98 3.95
N PRO A 94 1.26 16.23 3.60
CA PRO A 94 0.97 16.76 2.26
C PRO A 94 1.51 15.88 1.13
N VAL A 95 2.67 15.26 1.34
CA VAL A 95 3.27 14.31 0.38
C VAL A 95 2.42 13.05 0.19
N GLU A 96 1.80 12.52 1.26
CA GLU A 96 0.93 11.34 1.18
C GLU A 96 -0.36 11.66 0.42
N ILE A 97 -0.98 12.81 0.72
CA ILE A 97 -2.20 13.26 0.03
C ILE A 97 -1.90 13.47 -1.46
N ALA A 98 -0.83 14.19 -1.78
CA ALA A 98 -0.43 14.45 -3.16
C ALA A 98 -0.10 13.14 -3.91
N THR A 99 0.57 12.20 -3.25
CA THR A 99 0.93 10.91 -3.83
C THR A 99 -0.30 10.04 -4.05
N LEU A 100 -1.21 9.94 -3.09
CA LEU A 100 -2.46 9.18 -3.22
C LEU A 100 -3.34 9.73 -4.34
N ALA A 101 -3.52 11.06 -4.39
CA ALA A 101 -4.28 11.71 -5.45
C ALA A 101 -3.61 11.50 -6.82
N GLY A 102 -2.30 11.72 -6.90
CA GLY A 102 -1.51 11.52 -8.12
C GLY A 102 -1.54 10.08 -8.62
N ALA A 103 -1.33 9.10 -7.73
CA ALA A 103 -1.37 7.68 -8.07
C ALA A 103 -2.76 7.24 -8.53
N THR A 104 -3.83 7.77 -7.92
CA THR A 104 -5.21 7.49 -8.32
C THR A 104 -5.49 8.00 -9.73
N VAL A 105 -5.20 9.28 -10.00
CA VAL A 105 -5.42 9.89 -11.32
C VAL A 105 -4.56 9.23 -12.39
N PHE A 106 -3.29 8.99 -12.09
CA PHE A 106 -2.35 8.32 -12.99
C PHE A 106 -2.82 6.91 -13.34
N THR A 107 -3.15 6.10 -12.33
CA THR A 107 -3.63 4.73 -12.55
C THR A 107 -4.92 4.73 -13.35
N ALA A 108 -5.89 5.59 -13.00
CA ALA A 108 -7.14 5.75 -13.73
C ALA A 108 -6.90 6.10 -15.21
N GLY A 109 -5.99 7.03 -15.49
CA GLY A 109 -5.62 7.41 -16.86
C GLY A 109 -4.98 6.27 -17.66
N VAL A 110 -4.11 5.48 -17.03
CA VAL A 110 -3.43 4.34 -17.69
C VAL A 110 -4.41 3.22 -18.03
N ILE A 111 -5.38 2.94 -17.15
CA ILE A 111 -6.36 1.85 -17.34
C ILE A 111 -7.62 2.28 -18.12
N TRP A 112 -7.86 3.58 -18.29
CA TRP A 112 -9.09 4.15 -18.86
C TRP A 112 -9.55 3.51 -20.17
N THR A 113 -8.60 3.21 -21.05
CA THR A 113 -8.89 2.67 -22.39
C THR A 113 -9.28 1.17 -22.40
N GLY A 114 -9.37 0.52 -21.23
CA GLY A 114 -9.88 -0.85 -21.06
C GLY A 114 -8.98 -1.97 -21.59
N HIS A 115 -7.85 -1.64 -22.22
CA HIS A 115 -6.90 -2.63 -22.75
C HIS A 115 -5.69 -2.78 -21.83
N SER A 116 -5.23 -4.00 -21.61
CA SER A 116 -3.96 -4.25 -20.92
C SER A 116 -2.83 -4.44 -21.93
N SER A 117 -1.66 -3.88 -21.65
CA SER A 117 -0.44 -4.13 -22.43
C SER A 117 0.77 -4.14 -21.50
N ARG A 118 1.83 -4.83 -21.90
CA ARG A 118 3.09 -4.88 -21.12
C ARG A 118 3.66 -3.48 -20.89
N PHE A 119 3.49 -2.58 -21.86
CA PHE A 119 3.89 -1.18 -21.74
C PHE A 119 3.12 -0.45 -20.63
N ARG A 120 1.80 -0.61 -20.55
CA ARG A 120 0.98 0.00 -19.48
C ARG A 120 1.32 -0.57 -18.11
N GLY A 121 1.55 -1.88 -18.03
CA GLY A 121 2.05 -2.51 -16.80
C GLY A 121 3.41 -1.92 -16.38
N GLY A 122 4.34 -1.75 -17.33
CA GLY A 122 5.62 -1.09 -17.09
C GLY A 122 5.48 0.36 -16.62
N LEU A 123 4.52 1.11 -17.18
CA LEU A 123 4.22 2.48 -16.79
C LEU A 123 3.69 2.57 -15.34
N LEU A 124 2.82 1.65 -14.93
CA LEU A 124 2.33 1.56 -13.55
C LEU A 124 3.46 1.21 -12.57
N LEU A 125 4.33 0.25 -12.93
CA LEU A 125 5.50 -0.09 -12.12
C LEU A 125 6.48 1.08 -12.00
N ALA A 126 6.75 1.80 -13.10
CA ALA A 126 7.58 2.99 -13.08
C ALA A 126 6.98 4.09 -12.20
N GLY A 127 5.66 4.30 -12.27
CA GLY A 127 4.95 5.22 -11.39
C GLY A 127 5.11 4.85 -9.92
N TYR A 128 4.98 3.57 -9.57
CA TYR A 128 5.22 3.10 -8.20
C TYR A 128 6.67 3.30 -7.74
N VAL A 129 7.66 3.05 -8.61
CA VAL A 129 9.08 3.33 -8.29
C VAL A 129 9.30 4.81 -7.99
N VAL A 130 8.67 5.73 -8.75
CA VAL A 130 8.73 7.17 -8.45
C VAL A 130 8.16 7.46 -7.06
N VAL A 131 7.03 6.84 -6.69
CA VAL A 131 6.46 6.98 -5.34
C VAL A 131 7.43 6.50 -4.26
N VAL A 132 8.05 5.33 -4.44
CA VAL A 132 9.04 4.78 -3.50
C VAL A 132 10.21 5.75 -3.33
N VAL A 133 10.75 6.30 -4.42
CA VAL A 133 11.85 7.28 -4.37
C VAL A 133 11.41 8.56 -3.66
N VAL A 134 10.22 9.08 -3.95
CA VAL A 134 9.69 10.26 -3.26
C VAL A 134 9.61 10.00 -1.76
N PHE A 135 9.00 8.90 -1.34
CA PHE A 135 8.85 8.56 0.08
C PHE A 135 10.19 8.30 0.77
N PHE A 136 11.17 7.74 0.07
CA PHE A 136 12.53 7.58 0.58
C PHE A 136 13.20 8.93 0.84
N LEU A 137 13.02 9.91 -0.05
CA LEU A 137 13.63 11.23 0.07
C LEU A 137 12.90 12.18 1.02
N THR A 138 11.57 12.07 1.12
CA THR A 138 10.74 12.92 1.99
C THR A 138 10.44 12.30 3.34
N GLY A 139 10.83 11.05 3.56
CA GLY A 139 10.76 10.43 4.87
C GLY A 139 11.80 11.06 5.77
N ASP A 140 11.43 12.18 6.41
CA ASP A 140 12.26 12.83 7.43
C ASP A 140 12.73 11.78 8.44
N ARG A 141 14.03 11.85 8.78
CA ARG A 141 14.62 11.05 9.86
C ARG A 141 14.28 11.68 11.19
#